data_AF-A0A9N9ELW0-F1
#
_entry.id   AF-A0A9N9ELW0-F1
#
_cell.length_a   1.000
_cell.length_b   1.000
_cell.length_c   1.000
_cell.angle_alpha   90.00
_cell.angle_beta   90.00
_cell.angle_gamma   90.00
#
_symmetry.space_group_name_H-M   'P 1'
#
loop_
_entity.id
_entity.type
_entity.pdbx_description
1 polymer ?
#
loop_
_entity_poly.entity_id
_entity_poly.type
_entity_poly.pdbx_seq_one_letter_code
_entity_poly.pdbx_strand_id
1 'polypeptide(L)'
;MLHRFKLLHLETDLLVTVHKNQFNFTYLNDSEWERINTMIDLLHPVLEATEYLSSISYPTISDVCLTIGGLIRHFDQFIDRSQLEEEEEYLVADSIRYKLNEYWSLLDEKITIAAILD
;
A
#
# COMPACT_ATOMS: atom_id res chain seq x y z
N MET A 1 -10.91 0.43 6.84
CA MET A 1 -11.12 1.17 5.57
C MET A 1 -11.48 0.23 4.41
N LEU A 2 -10.68 -0.80 4.15
CA LEU A 2 -10.92 -1.88 3.18
C LEU A 2 -12.32 -2.48 3.20
N HIS A 3 -12.87 -2.82 4.37
CA HIS A 3 -14.23 -3.37 4.48
C HIS A 3 -15.29 -2.42 3.94
N ARG A 4 -15.18 -1.11 4.23
CA ARG A 4 -16.11 -0.09 3.71
C ARG A 4 -15.98 0.02 2.19
N PHE A 5 -14.78 -0.10 1.64
CA PHE A 5 -14.55 -0.04 0.20
C PHE A 5 -15.15 -1.24 -0.53
N LYS A 6 -15.02 -2.45 0.02
CA LYS A 6 -15.67 -3.67 -0.50
C LYS A 6 -17.20 -3.57 -0.49
N LEU A 7 -17.78 -2.98 0.55
CA LEU A 7 -19.22 -2.73 0.62
C LEU A 7 -19.66 -1.69 -0.42
N LEU A 8 -18.85 -0.63 -0.61
CA LEU A 8 -19.12 0.41 -1.60
C LEU A 8 -19.11 -0.13 -3.03
N HIS A 9 -18.18 -1.04 -3.35
CA HIS A 9 -18.15 -1.73 -4.64
C HIS A 9 -19.48 -2.44 -4.92
N LEU A 10 -19.93 -3.29 -3.99
CA LEU A 10 -21.21 -4.02 -4.11
C LEU A 10 -22.42 -3.09 -4.27
N GLU A 11 -22.49 -2.02 -3.49
CA GLU A 11 -23.60 -1.06 -3.57
C GLU A 11 -23.61 -0.29 -4.89
N THR A 12 -22.43 0.08 -5.39
CA THR A 12 -22.30 0.78 -6.67
C THR A 12 -22.60 -0.12 -7.87
N ASP A 13 -22.22 -1.40 -7.84
CA ASP A 13 -22.58 -2.40 -8.86
C ASP A 13 -24.10 -2.53 -9.01
N LEU A 14 -24.81 -2.60 -7.88
CA LEU A 14 -26.27 -2.68 -7.85
C LEU A 14 -26.92 -1.42 -8.47
N LEU A 15 -26.42 -0.23 -8.11
CA LEU A 15 -26.91 1.05 -8.65
C LEU A 15 -26.70 1.17 -10.16
N VAL A 16 -25.53 0.76 -10.65
CA VAL A 16 -25.18 0.83 -12.08
C VAL A 16 -25.97 -0.18 -12.90
N THR A 17 -26.21 -1.37 -12.35
CA THR A 17 -27.05 -2.38 -13.00
C THR A 17 -28.48 -1.86 -13.21
N VAL A 18 -29.03 -1.12 -12.24
CA VAL A 18 -30.39 -0.55 -12.31
C VAL A 18 -30.45 0.67 -13.23
N HIS A 19 -29.38 1.47 -13.33
CA HIS A 19 -29.35 2.74 -14.05
C HIS A 19 -28.26 2.80 -15.15
N LYS A 20 -28.05 1.68 -15.85
CA LYS A 20 -26.92 1.45 -16.77
C LYS A 20 -26.69 2.57 -17.79
N ASN A 21 -27.76 3.13 -18.35
CA ASN A 21 -27.68 4.20 -19.37
C ASN A 21 -27.25 5.56 -18.81
N GLN A 22 -27.40 5.82 -17.51
CA GLN A 22 -27.03 7.09 -16.87
C GLN A 22 -25.59 7.09 -16.34
N PHE A 23 -25.09 5.93 -15.90
CA PHE A 23 -23.80 5.84 -15.21
C PHE A 23 -22.69 5.14 -16.00
N ASN A 24 -22.97 4.60 -17.19
CA ASN A 24 -21.99 3.88 -18.02
C ASN A 24 -20.71 4.68 -18.34
N PHE A 25 -20.75 6.02 -18.27
CA PHE A 25 -19.61 6.90 -18.55
C PHE A 25 -18.91 7.43 -17.30
N THR A 26 -19.48 7.20 -16.11
CA THR A 26 -18.96 7.72 -14.83
C THR A 26 -18.59 6.60 -13.88
N TYR A 27 -19.11 5.40 -14.10
CA TYR A 27 -18.77 4.22 -13.35
C TYR A 27 -17.48 3.59 -13.84
N LEU A 28 -16.71 3.07 -12.88
CA LEU A 28 -15.48 2.36 -13.17
C LEU A 28 -15.81 1.02 -13.83
N ASN A 29 -15.11 0.70 -14.91
CA ASN A 29 -15.20 -0.63 -15.52
C ASN A 29 -14.43 -1.67 -14.68
N ASP A 30 -14.62 -2.95 -15.02
CA ASP A 30 -14.03 -4.07 -14.27
C ASP A 30 -12.49 -3.95 -14.15
N SER A 31 -11.81 -3.49 -15.20
CA SER A 31 -10.36 -3.29 -15.20
C SER A 31 -9.96 -2.13 -14.29
N GLU A 32 -10.72 -1.04 -14.28
CA GLU A 32 -10.48 0.08 -13.35
C GLU A 32 -10.67 -0.35 -11.89
N TRP A 33 -11.65 -1.21 -11.61
CA TRP A 33 -11.84 -1.79 -10.28
C TRP A 33 -10.72 -2.74 -9.88
N GLU A 34 -10.23 -3.57 -10.80
CA GLU A 34 -9.07 -4.43 -10.59
C GLU A 34 -7.84 -3.60 -10.21
N ARG A 35 -7.53 -2.54 -10.97
CA ARG A 35 -6.45 -1.60 -10.65
C ARG A 35 -6.59 -0.96 -9.27
N ILE A 36 -7.81 -0.59 -8.87
CA ILE A 36 -8.05 -0.05 -7.52
C ILE A 36 -7.79 -1.11 -6.45
N ASN A 37 -8.21 -2.36 -6.66
CA ASN A 37 -7.95 -3.43 -5.70
C ASN A 37 -6.44 -3.69 -5.58
N THR A 38 -5.72 -3.75 -6.70
CA THR A 38 -4.25 -3.85 -6.71
C THR A 38 -3.59 -2.71 -5.95
N MET A 39 -4.05 -1.46 -6.15
CA MET A 39 -3.56 -0.30 -5.38
C MET A 39 -3.90 -0.37 -3.89
N ILE A 40 -5.06 -0.91 -3.52
CA ILE A 40 -5.43 -1.12 -2.12
C ILE A 40 -4.49 -2.14 -1.48
N ASP A 41 -4.24 -3.27 -2.14
CA ASP A 41 -3.35 -4.31 -1.64
C ASP A 41 -1.90 -3.81 -1.53
N LEU A 42 -1.46 -2.99 -2.49
CA LEU A 42 -0.17 -2.29 -2.46
C LEU A 42 -0.03 -1.39 -1.22
N LEU A 43 -1.06 -0.58 -0.93
CA LEU A 43 -1.00 0.45 0.11
C LEU A 43 -1.47 -0.02 1.49
N HIS A 44 -2.11 -1.18 1.59
CA HIS A 44 -2.64 -1.67 2.86
C HIS A 44 -1.57 -1.81 3.96
N PRO A 45 -0.36 -2.35 3.69
CA PRO A 45 0.68 -2.41 4.72
C PRO A 45 1.16 -1.03 5.19
N VAL A 46 1.07 0.00 4.34
CA VAL A 46 1.41 1.39 4.74
C VAL A 46 0.41 1.91 5.76
N LEU A 47 -0.88 1.58 5.59
CA LEU A 47 -1.91 1.91 6.56
C LEU A 47 -1.63 1.20 7.89
N GLU A 48 -1.36 -0.11 7.88
CA GLU A 48 -1.06 -0.87 9.09
C GLU A 48 0.18 -0.35 9.81
N ALA A 49 1.25 -0.05 9.07
CA ALA A 49 2.46 0.57 9.60
C ALA A 49 2.18 1.92 10.26
N THR A 50 1.35 2.75 9.63
CA THR A 50 0.98 4.07 10.16
C THR A 50 0.15 3.93 11.44
N GLU A 51 -0.84 3.03 11.44
CA GLU A 51 -1.68 2.75 12.61
C GLU A 51 -0.84 2.20 13.78
N TYR A 52 0.06 1.26 13.49
CA TYR A 52 0.98 0.69 14.47
C TYR A 52 1.87 1.76 15.10
N LEU A 53 2.65 2.50 14.31
CA LEU A 53 3.56 3.53 14.83
C LEU A 53 2.81 4.66 15.55
N SER A 54 1.61 5.02 15.09
CA SER A 54 0.78 6.05 15.74
C SER A 54 0.17 5.59 17.07
N SER A 55 0.05 4.28 17.29
CA SER A 55 -0.49 3.72 18.53
C SER A 55 0.54 3.67 19.66
N ILE A 56 1.84 3.74 19.34
CA ILE A 56 2.93 3.63 20.31
C ILE A 56 3.21 5.02 20.91
N SER A 57 3.13 5.14 22.23
CA SER A 57 3.39 6.42 22.92
C SER A 57 4.87 6.84 22.90
N TYR A 58 5.78 5.86 22.89
CA TYR A 58 7.22 6.06 22.87
C TYR A 58 7.86 5.06 21.88
N PRO A 59 7.76 5.31 20.57
CA PRO A 59 8.32 4.40 19.58
C PRO A 59 9.83 4.30 19.77
N THR A 60 10.30 3.06 19.83
CA THR A 60 11.71 2.73 19.92
C THR A 60 12.35 2.79 18.53
N ILE A 61 13.68 2.70 18.48
CA ILE A 61 14.37 2.71 17.19
C ILE A 61 14.12 1.41 16.44
N SER A 62 13.96 0.28 17.16
CA SER A 62 13.59 -1.00 16.58
C SER A 62 12.19 -0.98 15.98
N ASP A 63 11.20 -0.37 16.64
CA ASP A 63 9.83 -0.25 16.10
C ASP A 63 9.83 0.44 14.72
N VAL A 64 10.58 1.55 14.59
CA VAL A 64 10.70 2.29 13.34
C VAL A 64 11.47 1.48 12.29
N CYS A 65 12.59 0.86 12.68
CA CYS A 65 13.45 0.13 11.78
C CYS A 65 12.79 -1.12 11.19
N LEU A 66 12.13 -1.93 12.03
CA LEU A 66 11.40 -3.11 11.59
C LEU A 66 10.21 -2.73 10.70
N THR A 67 9.51 -1.65 11.03
CA THR A 67 8.37 -1.18 10.23
C THR A 67 8.82 -0.72 8.84
N ILE A 68 9.84 0.14 8.75
CA ILE A 68 10.34 0.63 7.45
C ILE A 68 10.94 -0.51 6.64
N GLY A 69 11.76 -1.38 7.26
CA GLY A 69 12.34 -2.53 6.58
C GLY A 69 11.28 -3.51 6.06
N GLY A 70 10.21 -3.75 6.83
CA GLY A 70 9.06 -4.53 6.40
C GLY A 70 8.35 -3.93 5.19
N LEU A 71 8.12 -2.62 5.19
CA LEU A 71 7.52 -1.91 4.05
C LEU A 71 8.39 -1.99 2.79
N ILE A 72 9.70 -1.74 2.90
CA ILE A 72 10.62 -1.84 1.75
C ILE A 72 10.53 -3.23 1.12
N ARG A 73 10.59 -4.29 1.95
CA ARG A 73 10.47 -5.67 1.48
C ARG A 73 9.13 -5.96 0.82
N HIS A 74 8.02 -5.43 1.35
CA HIS A 74 6.70 -5.54 0.72
C HIS A 74 6.70 -4.94 -0.68
N PHE A 75 7.26 -3.72 -0.84
CA PHE A 75 7.33 -3.08 -2.16
C PHE A 75 8.26 -3.81 -3.13
N ASP A 76 9.39 -4.35 -2.67
CA ASP A 76 10.25 -5.19 -3.52
C ASP A 76 9.49 -6.42 -4.05
N GLN A 77 8.78 -7.13 -3.16
CA GLN A 77 7.99 -8.30 -3.55
C GLN A 77 6.84 -7.96 -4.50
N PHE A 78 6.21 -6.80 -4.30
CA PHE A 78 5.15 -6.32 -5.18
C PHE A 78 5.71 -6.01 -6.57
N ILE A 79 6.82 -5.27 -6.66
CA ILE A 79 7.46 -4.89 -7.93
C ILE A 79 7.89 -6.14 -8.71
N ASP A 80 8.52 -7.10 -8.05
CA ASP A 80 8.94 -8.35 -8.67
C ASP A 80 7.75 -9.13 -9.25
N ARG A 81 6.58 -9.10 -8.58
CA ARG A 81 5.36 -9.72 -9.09
C ARG A 81 4.74 -8.94 -10.23
N SER A 82 4.49 -7.63 -10.05
CA SER A 82 3.79 -6.80 -11.03
C SER A 82 4.57 -6.63 -12.33
N GLN A 83 5.91 -6.69 -12.31
CA GLN A 83 6.71 -6.71 -13.53
C GLN A 83 6.49 -7.98 -14.37
N LEU A 84 6.17 -9.11 -13.74
CA LEU A 84 5.82 -10.36 -14.45
C LEU A 84 4.40 -10.30 -15.03
N GLU A 85 3.53 -9.48 -14.43
CA GLU A 85 2.11 -9.36 -14.76
C GLU A 85 1.82 -8.13 -15.67
N GLU A 86 2.85 -7.35 -16.03
CA GLU A 86 2.77 -6.13 -16.85
C GLU A 86 1.80 -5.05 -16.29
N GLU A 87 1.57 -5.05 -14.98
CA GLU A 87 0.75 -4.03 -14.30
C GLU A 87 1.50 -2.70 -14.24
N GLU A 88 0.81 -1.55 -14.28
CA GLU A 88 1.44 -0.22 -14.19
C GLU A 88 1.69 0.21 -12.73
N GLU A 89 0.97 -0.40 -11.80
CA GLU A 89 0.95 -0.09 -10.36
C GLU A 89 2.34 -0.30 -9.72
N TYR A 90 3.22 -1.10 -10.33
CA TYR A 90 4.62 -1.22 -9.90
C TYR A 90 5.36 0.11 -9.91
N LEU A 91 5.00 1.07 -10.78
CA LEU A 91 5.63 2.39 -10.81
C LEU A 91 5.35 3.17 -9.52
N VAL A 92 4.16 2.99 -8.95
CA VAL A 92 3.80 3.57 -7.65
C VAL A 92 4.61 2.89 -6.55
N ALA A 93 4.66 1.56 -6.55
CA ALA A 93 5.46 0.78 -5.61
C ALA A 93 6.94 1.19 -5.65
N ASP A 94 7.51 1.34 -6.85
CA ASP A 94 8.90 1.73 -7.09
C ASP A 94 9.21 3.12 -6.56
N SER A 95 8.31 4.08 -6.80
CA SER A 95 8.40 5.45 -6.30
C SER A 95 8.36 5.51 -4.76
N ILE A 96 7.45 4.75 -4.13
CA ILE A 96 7.35 4.68 -2.67
C ILE A 96 8.61 4.01 -2.09
N ARG A 97 9.03 2.87 -2.64
CA ARG A 97 10.25 2.17 -2.23
C ARG A 97 11.47 3.06 -2.34
N TYR A 98 11.60 3.81 -3.44
CA TYR A 98 12.68 4.78 -3.63
C TYR A 98 12.70 5.83 -2.50
N LYS A 99 11.54 6.41 -2.17
CA LYS A 99 11.43 7.38 -1.07
C LYS A 99 11.74 6.79 0.29
N LEU A 100 11.28 5.58 0.57
CA LEU A 100 11.61 4.87 1.81
C LEU A 100 13.12 4.59 1.90
N ASN A 101 13.76 4.19 0.80
CA ASN A 101 15.20 3.99 0.76
C ASN A 101 16.00 5.30 0.93
N GLU A 102 15.53 6.43 0.38
CA GLU A 102 16.16 7.73 0.64
C GLU A 102 16.15 8.04 2.15
N TYR A 103 15.00 7.87 2.82
CA TYR A 103 14.91 8.08 4.27
C TYR A 103 15.70 7.06 5.08
N TRP A 104 15.69 5.79 4.64
CA TRP A 104 16.45 4.71 5.27
C TRP A 104 17.95 4.96 5.21
N SER A 105 18.44 5.49 4.08
CA SER A 105 19.86 5.81 3.90
C SER A 105 20.38 6.85 4.91
N LEU A 106 19.48 7.71 5.43
CA LEU A 106 19.81 8.68 6.47
C LEU A 106 19.99 8.04 7.86
N LEU A 107 19.51 6.81 8.05
CA LEU A 107 19.56 6.14 9.35
C LEU A 107 20.89 5.40 9.60
N ASP A 108 21.74 5.16 8.60
CA ASP A 108 23.11 4.59 8.77
C ASP A 108 23.19 3.20 9.48
N GLU A 109 24.31 2.50 9.29
CA GLU A 109 24.61 1.16 9.82
C GLU A 109 24.50 1.11 11.36
N LYS A 110 24.83 2.22 12.04
CA LYS A 110 24.80 2.32 13.50
C LYS A 110 23.39 2.20 14.08
N ILE A 111 22.37 2.68 13.38
CA ILE A 111 20.97 2.58 13.82
C ILE A 111 20.46 1.15 13.63
N THR A 112 20.93 0.45 12.60
CA THR A 112 20.58 -0.97 12.41
C THR A 112 21.07 -1.82 13.58
N ILE A 113 22.30 -1.60 14.04
CA ILE A 113 22.83 -2.29 15.22
C ILE A 113 22.04 -1.91 16.48
N ALA A 114 21.71 -0.62 16.65
CA ALA A 114 20.89 -0.18 17.78
C ALA A 114 19.51 -0.84 17.79
N ALA A 115 18.85 -0.95 16.64
CA ALA A 115 17.55 -1.62 16.49
C ALA A 115 17.60 -3.13 16.81
N ILE A 116 18.73 -3.79 16.56
CA ILE A 116 18.93 -5.21 16.92
C ILE A 116 19.13 -5.38 18.44
N LEU A 117 19.67 -4.36 19.11
CA LEU A 117 20.03 -4.40 20.53
C LEU A 117 18.96 -3.80 21.46
N ASP A 118 17.93 -3.18 20.89
CA ASP A 118 16.71 -2.69 21.57
C ASP A 118 15.92 -3.85 22.21
#